data_AF-A0A753V3S0-F1
#
_entry.id   AF-A0A753V3S0-F1
#
_cell.length_a   1.000
_cell.length_b   1.000
_cell.length_c   1.000
_cell.angle_alpha   90.00
_cell.angle_beta   90.00
_cell.angle_gamma   90.00
#
_symmetry.space_group_name_H-M   'P 1'
#
loop_
_entity.id
_entity.type
_entity.pdbx_description
1 polymer ?
#
loop_
_entity_poly.entity_id
_entity_poly.type
_entity_poly.pdbx_seq_one_letter_code
_entity_poly.pdbx_strand_id
1 'polypeptide(L)' 'AVRATHLASGISVKVQSERSQHANKRLARLLIAWRLEQQRQNECAALKSERRLFHHQIERGNPLRIFKGMAFTPQ' A
#
# COMPACT_ATOMS: atom_id res chain seq x y z
N ALA A 1 3.27 -18.89 -25.09
CA ALA A 1 3.75 -18.07 -23.95
C ALA A 1 3.42 -16.60 -24.17
N VAL A 2 3.10 -15.84 -23.13
CA VAL A 2 2.81 -14.40 -23.14
C VAL A 2 3.59 -13.71 -22.03
N ARG A 3 4.19 -12.56 -22.32
CA ARG A 3 4.73 -11.63 -21.32
C ARG A 3 3.89 -10.37 -21.32
N ALA A 4 3.52 -9.89 -20.14
CA ALA A 4 2.77 -8.65 -19.98
C ALA A 4 3.41 -7.81 -18.88
N THR A 5 3.44 -6.50 -19.10
CA THR A 5 3.97 -5.52 -18.15
C THR A 5 2.93 -4.43 -17.95
N HIS A 6 2.61 -4.15 -16.69
CA HIS A 6 1.80 -2.99 -16.33
C HIS A 6 2.71 -1.76 -16.26
N LEU A 7 2.51 -0.79 -17.15
CA LEU A 7 3.42 0.35 -17.30
C LEU A 7 3.51 1.21 -16.03
N ALA A 8 2.37 1.53 -15.42
CA ALA A 8 2.35 2.47 -14.29
C ALA A 8 3.02 1.92 -13.02
N SER A 9 2.95 0.61 -12.78
CA SER A 9 3.58 -0.02 -11.60
C SER A 9 4.86 -0.80 -11.91
N GLY A 10 5.22 -0.97 -13.19
CA GLY A 10 6.35 -1.81 -13.61
C GLY A 10 6.14 -3.33 -13.45
N ILE A 11 5.01 -3.79 -12.88
CA ILE A 11 4.76 -5.21 -12.61
C ILE A 11 4.76 -6.00 -13.91
N SER A 12 5.65 -6.99 -14.01
CA SER A 12 5.78 -7.88 -15.17
C SER A 12 5.45 -9.33 -14.82
N VAL A 13 4.66 -9.98 -15.68
CA VAL A 13 4.27 -11.40 -15.57
C VAL A 13 4.63 -12.16 -16.84
N LYS A 14 5.03 -13.42 -16.70
CA LYS A 14 5.22 -14.38 -17.79
C LYS A 14 4.26 -15.53 -17.58
N VAL A 15 3.47 -15.86 -18.61
CA VAL A 15 2.46 -16.91 -18.57
C VAL A 15 2.68 -17.87 -19.73
N GLN A 16 2.77 -19.15 -19.42
CA GLN A 16 3.01 -20.22 -20.40
C GLN A 16 2.24 -21.52 -20.07
N SER A 17 1.24 -21.42 -19.19
CA SER A 17 0.49 -22.58 -18.69
C SER A 17 -0.54 -23.08 -19.70
N GLU A 18 -1.11 -22.20 -20.53
CA GLU A 18 -2.20 -22.54 -21.44
C GLU A 18 -1.71 -22.83 -22.86
N ARG A 19 -2.44 -23.71 -23.56
CA ARG A 19 -2.18 -24.06 -24.97
C ARG A 19 -2.41 -22.89 -25.94
N SER A 20 -3.33 -21.98 -25.63
CA SER A 20 -3.65 -20.83 -26.49
C SER A 20 -3.02 -19.52 -26.00
N GLN A 21 -2.59 -18.66 -26.92
CA GLN A 21 -2.09 -17.34 -26.58
C GLN A 21 -3.17 -16.46 -25.95
N HIS A 22 -4.42 -16.56 -26.43
CA HIS A 22 -5.54 -15.79 -25.89
C HIS A 22 -5.82 -16.13 -24.41
N ALA A 23 -5.81 -17.41 -24.06
CA ALA A 23 -5.95 -17.85 -22.67
C ALA A 23 -4.78 -17.35 -21.81
N ASN A 24 -3.55 -17.45 -22.30
CA ASN A 24 -2.38 -16.88 -21.63
C ASN A 24 -2.49 -15.34 -21.46
N LYS A 25 -3.05 -14.62 -22.43
CA LYS A 25 -3.29 -13.17 -22.34
C LYS A 25 -4.34 -12.83 -21.29
N ARG A 26 -5.44 -13.60 -21.21
CA ARG A 26 -6.46 -13.44 -20.16
C ARG A 26 -5.86 -13.68 -18.78
N LEU A 27 -5.12 -14.76 -18.62
CA LEU A 27 -4.46 -15.11 -17.36
C LEU A 27 -3.41 -14.07 -16.94
N ALA A 28 -2.61 -13.55 -17.88
CA ALA A 28 -1.65 -12.49 -17.60
C ALA A 28 -2.30 -11.22 -17.04
N ARG A 29 -3.47 -10.82 -17.55
CA ARG A 29 -4.23 -9.67 -17.01
C ARG A 29 -4.70 -9.91 -15.59
N LEU A 30 -5.26 -11.09 -15.31
CA LEU A 30 -5.72 -11.46 -13.97
C LEU A 30 -4.55 -11.46 -12.96
N LEU A 31 -3.40 -12.01 -13.36
CA LEU A 31 -2.21 -12.02 -12.51
C LEU A 31 -1.68 -10.62 -12.21
N ILE A 32 -1.68 -9.72 -13.20
CA ILE A 32 -1.30 -8.32 -12.97
C ILE A 32 -2.26 -7.66 -11.99
N ALA A 33 -3.57 -7.81 -12.19
CA ALA A 33 -4.57 -7.23 -11.31
C ALA A 33 -4.43 -7.75 -9.86
N TRP A 34 -4.22 -9.04 -9.70
CA TRP A 34 -3.99 -9.65 -8.39
C TRP A 34 -2.72 -9.12 -7.71
N ARG A 35 -1.60 -8.97 -8.45
CA ARG A 35 -0.36 -8.41 -7.90
C ARG A 35 -0.49 -6.94 -7.50
N LEU A 36 -1.24 -6.15 -8.28
CA LEU A 36 -1.53 -4.76 -7.92
C LEU A 36 -2.30 -4.66 -6.61
N GLU A 37 -3.33 -5.50 -6.46
CA GLU A 37 -4.12 -5.55 -5.23
C GLU A 37 -3.28 -6.00 -4.03
N GLN A 38 -2.43 -7.00 -4.20
CA GLN A 38 -1.49 -7.44 -3.16
C GLN A 38 -0.51 -6.32 -2.77
N GLN A 39 0.03 -5.58 -3.74
CA GLN A 39 0.91 -4.45 -3.47
C GLN A 39 0.20 -3.36 -2.65
N ARG A 40 -1.02 -2.99 -3.04
CA ARG A 40 -1.85 -2.02 -2.32
C ARG A 40 -2.10 -2.43 -0.86
N GLN A 41 -2.42 -3.72 -0.64
CA GLN A 41 -2.63 -4.26 0.70
C GLN A 41 -1.36 -4.18 1.56
N ASN A 42 -0.21 -4.51 0.98
CA ASN A 42 1.09 -4.42 1.67
C ASN A 42 1.43 -2.98 2.05
N GLU A 43 1.23 -2.03 1.15
CA GLU A 43 1.45 -0.60 1.42
C GLU A 43 0.53 -0.10 2.55
N CYS A 44 -0.75 -0.46 2.51
CA CYS A 44 -1.70 -0.14 3.57
C CYS A 44 -1.29 -0.74 4.93
N ALA A 45 -0.82 -2.00 4.93
CA ALA A 45 -0.35 -2.67 6.13
C ALA A 45 0.91 -2.01 6.70
N ALA A 46 1.85 -1.61 5.83
CA ALA A 46 3.06 -0.90 6.21
C ALA A 46 2.73 0.45 6.86
N LEU A 47 1.88 1.27 6.22
CA LEU A 47 1.41 2.54 6.78
C LEU A 47 0.71 2.36 8.13
N LYS A 48 -0.13 1.32 8.26
CA LYS A 48 -0.79 1.01 9.54
C LYS A 48 0.23 0.61 10.61
N SER A 49 1.29 -0.10 10.24
CA SER A 49 2.38 -0.46 11.16
C SER A 49 3.17 0.76 11.60
N GLU A 50 3.52 1.63 10.66
CA GLU A 50 4.23 2.87 10.92
C GLU A 50 3.46 3.79 11.89
N ARG A 51 2.15 3.98 11.66
CA ARG A 51 1.28 4.74 12.58
C ARG A 51 1.26 4.15 13.99
N ARG A 52 1.25 2.82 14.12
CA ARG A 52 1.34 2.16 15.44
C ARG A 52 2.68 2.44 16.12
N LEU A 53 3.78 2.38 15.37
CA LEU A 53 5.11 2.69 15.88
C LEU A 53 5.20 4.14 16.35
N PHE A 54 4.70 5.10 15.56
CA PHE A 54 4.64 6.51 15.96
C PHE A 54 3.86 6.69 17.27
N HIS A 55 2.73 6.00 17.44
CA HIS A 55 1.96 6.06 18.69
C HIS A 55 2.77 5.58 19.92
N HIS A 56 3.65 4.59 19.74
CA HIS A 56 4.54 4.14 20.82
C HIS A 56 5.74 5.07 21.07
N GLN A 57 6.13 5.86 20.07
CA GLN A 57 7.28 6.75 20.12
C GLN A 57 6.93 8.18 20.54
N ILE A 58 5.67 8.46 20.92
CA ILE A 58 5.26 9.79 21.37
C ILE A 58 6.03 10.17 22.64
N GLU A 59 6.83 11.24 22.53
CA GLU A 59 7.53 11.83 23.67
C GLU A 59 6.52 12.41 24.67
N ARG A 60 6.65 11.98 25.94
CA ARG A 60 5.82 12.51 27.03
C ARG A 60 6.46 13.77 27.59
N GLY A 61 5.64 14.77 27.89
CA GLY A 61 6.09 16.00 28.55
C GLY A 61 6.56 17.12 27.62
N ASN A 62 6.42 16.96 26.29
CA ASN A 62 6.67 18.01 25.31
C ASN A 62 5.35 18.51 24.66
N PRO A 63 4.52 19.29 25.38
CA PRO A 63 3.26 19.76 24.84
C PRO A 63 3.48 20.82 23.75
N LEU A 64 3.05 20.52 22.52
CA LEU A 64 3.11 21.47 21.39
C LEU A 64 2.07 22.58 21.48
N ARG A 65 0.97 22.35 22.20
CA ARG A 65 -0.10 23.33 22.43
C ARG A 65 -0.53 23.28 23.88
N ILE A 66 -0.52 24.45 24.50
CA ILE A 66 -0.89 24.63 25.90
C ILE A 66 -2.11 25.55 25.93
N PHE A 67 -3.13 25.13 26.66
CA PHE A 67 -4.31 25.95 26.92
C PHE A 67 -4.40 26.17 28.43
N LYS A 68 -4.79 27.37 28.85
CA LYS A 68 -4.87 27.75 30.26
C LYS A 68 -6.23 28.31 30.64
N GLY A 69 -6.58 28.13 31.91
CA GLY A 69 -7.81 28.65 32.52
C GLY A 69 -9.08 27.89 32.12
N MET A 70 -10.20 28.24 32.75
CA MET A 70 -11.50 27.61 32.51
C MET A 70 -12.04 27.89 31.09
N ALA A 71 -11.58 28.97 30.47
CA ALA A 71 -11.92 29.33 29.10
C ALA A 71 -11.04 28.65 28.03
N PHE A 72 -10.04 27.85 28.43
CA PHE A 72 -9.16 27.11 27.53
C PHE A 72 -8.54 27.99 26.43
N THR A 73 -8.02 29.16 26.80
CA THR A 73 -7.39 30.09 25.86
C THR A 73 -6.00 29.57 25.46
N PRO A 74 -5.65 29.56 24.16
CA PRO A 74 -4.31 29.16 23.72
C PRO A 74 -3.27 30.13 24.29
N GLN A 75 -2.16 29.59 24.80
CA GLN A 75 -1.01 30.37 25.28
C GLN A 75 -0.04 30.68 24.13
#